data_AF-A0A5C4MQG8-F1
#
_entry.id   AF-A0A5C4MQG8-F1
#
_cell.length_a   1.000
_cell.length_b   1.000
_cell.length_c   1.000
_cell.angle_alpha   90.00
_cell.angle_beta   90.00
_cell.angle_gamma   90.00
#
_symmetry.space_group_name_H-M   'P 1'
#
loop_
_entity.id
_entity.type
_entity.pdbx_description
1 polymer ?
#
loop_
_entity_poly.entity_id
_entity_poly.type
_entity_poly.pdbx_seq_one_letter_code
_entity_poly.pdbx_strand_id
1 'polypeptide(L)'
;MPPRKKAGDTGGARVTDDSLRVRQLTHYQFSWTADDGGEKGLWTLQLVLDEGAWEEVLALSADDADVLQDILTNTSNVFYDIDRRVLMFGVTKTGS
;
A
#
# COMPACT_ATOMS: atom_id res chain seq x y z
N MET A 1 3.65 -14.13 -50.87
CA MET A 1 3.39 -14.24 -49.42
C MET A 1 3.78 -12.91 -48.79
N PRO A 2 2.86 -12.13 -48.19
CA PRO A 2 3.23 -10.88 -47.56
C PRO A 2 3.89 -11.15 -46.19
N PRO A 3 4.79 -10.29 -45.70
CA PRO A 3 5.37 -10.44 -44.37
C PRO A 3 4.30 -10.20 -43.29
N ARG A 4 4.26 -11.07 -42.28
CA ARG A 4 3.43 -10.90 -41.08
C ARG A 4 3.90 -9.65 -40.33
N LYS A 5 3.00 -8.66 -40.15
CA LYS A 5 3.21 -7.58 -39.17
C LYS A 5 3.44 -8.22 -37.80
N LYS A 6 4.56 -7.92 -37.15
CA LYS A 6 4.72 -8.19 -35.72
C LYS A 6 3.66 -7.38 -34.99
N ALA A 7 2.77 -8.06 -34.27
CA ALA A 7 1.89 -7.41 -33.32
C ALA A 7 2.78 -6.68 -32.31
N GLY A 8 2.55 -5.38 -32.16
CA GLY A 8 3.17 -4.59 -31.11
C GLY A 8 2.81 -5.21 -29.78
N ASP A 9 3.82 -5.33 -28.93
CA ASP A 9 3.68 -5.65 -27.52
C ASP A 9 2.79 -4.56 -26.87
N THR A 10 1.54 -4.87 -26.62
CA THR A 10 0.63 -4.05 -25.81
C THR A 10 0.77 -4.45 -24.33
N GLY A 11 2.00 -4.67 -23.86
CA GLY A 11 2.29 -4.60 -22.44
C GLY A 11 2.11 -3.14 -22.01
N GLY A 12 0.94 -2.81 -21.45
CA GLY A 12 0.69 -1.50 -20.86
C GLY A 12 1.73 -1.25 -19.78
N ALA A 13 2.79 -0.51 -20.12
CA ALA A 13 3.75 -0.04 -19.14
C ALA A 13 2.95 0.81 -18.15
N ARG A 14 2.78 0.32 -16.92
CA ARG A 14 2.26 1.13 -15.82
C ARG A 14 3.26 2.26 -15.64
N VAL A 15 2.88 3.46 -16.06
CA VAL A 15 3.67 4.66 -15.82
C VAL A 15 3.52 4.98 -14.33
N THR A 16 4.57 4.72 -13.56
CA THR A 16 4.69 5.20 -12.18
C THR A 16 5.07 6.68 -12.23
N ASP A 17 4.13 7.57 -11.91
CA ASP A 17 4.46 8.97 -11.71
C ASP A 17 5.08 9.13 -10.30
N ASP A 18 6.40 9.32 -10.25
CA ASP A 18 7.15 9.50 -9.00
C ASP A 18 6.95 10.87 -8.35
N SER A 19 6.23 11.80 -9.00
CA SER A 19 5.88 13.10 -8.43
C SER A 19 4.71 13.02 -7.43
N LEU A 20 3.89 11.96 -7.51
CA LEU A 20 2.79 11.73 -6.58
C LEU A 20 3.33 11.31 -5.20
N ARG A 21 3.24 12.25 -4.24
CA ARG A 21 3.67 12.04 -2.85
C ARG A 21 2.59 11.46 -1.96
N VAL A 22 1.32 11.74 -2.27
CA VAL A 22 0.15 11.16 -1.59
C VAL A 22 -0.50 10.16 -2.53
N ARG A 23 -0.61 8.92 -2.08
CA ARG A 23 -1.07 7.78 -2.90
C ARG A 23 -2.21 7.04 -2.24
N GLN A 24 -3.06 6.40 -3.05
CA GLN A 24 -4.17 5.62 -2.52
C GLN A 24 -3.66 4.25 -2.05
N LEU A 25 -4.07 3.81 -0.86
CA LEU A 25 -3.85 2.45 -0.40
C LEU A 25 -4.87 1.53 -1.10
N THR A 26 -4.37 0.64 -1.96
CA THR A 26 -5.21 -0.29 -2.74
C THR A 26 -5.25 -1.69 -2.13
N HIS A 27 -4.15 -2.13 -1.50
CA HIS A 27 -4.11 -3.38 -0.76
C HIS A 27 -3.16 -3.25 0.43
N TYR A 28 -3.34 -4.08 1.46
CA TYR A 28 -2.40 -4.15 2.57
C TYR A 28 -2.30 -5.57 3.14
N GLN A 29 -1.16 -5.89 3.72
CA GLN A 29 -0.92 -7.18 4.36
C GLN A 29 -0.22 -7.00 5.70
N PHE A 30 -0.86 -7.47 6.76
CA PHE A 30 -0.20 -7.65 8.05
C PHE A 30 0.59 -8.95 8.04
N SER A 31 1.78 -8.92 8.62
CA SER A 31 2.56 -10.14 8.87
C SER A 31 3.25 -10.06 10.23
N TRP A 32 3.53 -11.23 10.79
CA TRP A 32 4.26 -11.37 12.04
C TRP A 32 5.43 -12.32 11.82
N THR A 33 6.61 -11.90 12.26
CA THR A 33 7.82 -12.72 12.23
C THR A 33 8.27 -12.97 13.66
N ALA A 34 8.40 -14.24 14.03
CA ALA A 34 8.97 -14.62 15.32
C ALA A 34 10.42 -14.14 15.43
N ASP A 35 10.80 -13.70 16.62
CA ASP A 35 12.21 -13.51 16.98
C ASP A 35 12.74 -14.76 17.72
N ASP A 36 14.03 -14.80 17.99
CA ASP A 36 14.65 -15.88 18.74
C ASP A 36 14.14 -15.92 20.20
N GLY A 37 13.90 -17.12 20.71
CA GLY A 37 13.95 -17.40 22.15
C GLY A 37 12.95 -16.67 23.06
N GLY A 38 11.68 -16.51 22.68
CA GLY A 38 10.63 -16.01 23.58
C GLY A 38 10.50 -14.48 23.67
N GLU A 39 11.27 -13.76 22.85
CA GLU A 39 11.11 -12.33 22.64
C GLU A 39 9.85 -11.99 21.83
N LYS A 40 9.42 -10.73 21.91
CA LYS A 40 8.28 -10.24 21.12
C LYS A 40 8.68 -10.19 19.65
N GLY A 41 8.02 -10.99 18.81
CA GLY A 41 8.22 -10.96 17.36
C GLY A 41 7.85 -9.62 16.73
N LEU A 42 8.29 -9.41 15.49
CA LEU A 42 8.08 -8.19 14.73
C LEU A 42 6.78 -8.25 13.93
N TRP A 43 5.89 -7.28 14.16
CA TRP A 43 4.77 -7.01 13.27
C TRP A 43 5.22 -6.10 12.15
N THR A 44 4.80 -6.45 10.92
CA THR A 44 4.92 -5.54 9.79
C THR A 44 3.60 -5.37 9.07
N LEU A 45 3.44 -4.19 8.47
CA LEU A 45 2.33 -3.86 7.59
C LEU A 45 2.92 -3.48 6.23
N GLN A 46 2.66 -4.30 5.22
CA GLN A 46 2.94 -3.96 3.83
C GLN A 46 1.77 -3.16 3.27
N LEU A 47 2.05 -1.97 2.76
CA LEU A 47 1.14 -1.12 2.02
C LEU A 47 1.41 -1.30 0.54
N VAL A 48 0.36 -1.57 -0.23
CA VAL A 48 0.39 -1.60 -1.69
C VAL A 48 -0.42 -0.41 -2.20
N LEU A 49 0.26 0.53 -2.83
CA LEU A 49 -0.28 1.82 -3.24
C LEU A 49 -0.50 1.86 -4.75
N ASP A 50 -1.57 2.53 -5.16
CA ASP A 50 -1.95 2.75 -6.56
C ASP A 50 -1.86 1.46 -7.43
N GLU A 51 -2.48 0.36 -6.98
CA GLU A 51 -2.53 -0.93 -7.68
C GLU A 51 -1.14 -1.57 -7.90
N GLY A 52 -0.22 -1.37 -6.95
CA GLY A 52 1.14 -1.90 -6.98
C GLY A 52 2.14 -1.02 -7.71
N ALA A 53 1.80 0.24 -7.95
CA ALA A 53 2.75 1.23 -8.48
C ALA A 53 3.83 1.58 -7.44
N TRP A 54 3.50 1.46 -6.15
CA TRP A 54 4.43 1.66 -5.04
C TRP A 54 4.11 0.72 -3.88
N GLU A 55 5.14 0.30 -3.14
CA GLU A 55 4.99 -0.49 -1.92
C GLU A 55 5.82 0.12 -0.78
N GLU A 56 5.31 0.03 0.45
CA GLU A 56 6.00 0.46 1.67
C GLU A 56 5.79 -0.59 2.76
N VAL A 57 6.84 -0.89 3.53
CA VAL A 57 6.74 -1.81 4.67
C VAL A 57 6.99 -1.04 5.96
N LEU A 58 6.01 -1.08 6.86
CA LEU A 58 6.08 -0.45 8.17
C LEU A 58 6.34 -1.51 9.24
N ALA A 59 7.31 -1.25 10.12
CA ALA A 59 7.48 -2.00 11.35
C ALA A 59 6.56 -1.41 12.43
N LEU A 60 5.78 -2.26 13.10
CA LEU A 60 4.76 -1.83 14.04
C LEU A 60 4.99 -2.49 15.41
N SER A 61 4.54 -1.78 16.46
CA SER A 61 4.27 -2.45 17.73
C SER A 61 3.01 -3.32 17.60
N ALA A 62 2.80 -4.26 18.53
CA ALA A 62 1.59 -5.07 18.54
C ALA A 62 0.33 -4.21 18.77
N ASP A 63 0.42 -3.21 19.65
CA ASP A 63 -0.69 -2.30 19.97
C ASP A 63 -1.06 -1.44 18.75
N ASP A 64 -0.08 -0.92 18.02
CA ASP A 64 -0.34 -0.16 16.79
C ASP A 64 -0.90 -1.06 15.68
N ALA A 65 -0.44 -2.31 15.58
CA ALA A 65 -0.95 -3.26 14.58
C ALA A 65 -2.43 -3.58 14.80
N ASP A 66 -2.85 -3.78 16.05
CA ASP A 66 -4.25 -4.01 16.44
C ASP A 66 -5.14 -2.81 16.06
N VAL A 67 -4.74 -1.61 16.47
CA VAL A 67 -5.47 -0.36 16.14
C VAL A 67 -5.55 -0.14 14.63
N LEU A 68 -4.45 -0.34 13.90
CA LEU A 68 -4.44 -0.17 12.44
C LEU A 68 -5.29 -1.22 11.74
N GLN A 69 -5.30 -2.47 12.20
CA GLN A 69 -6.13 -3.53 11.63
C GLN A 69 -7.61 -3.16 11.74
N ASP A 70 -8.05 -2.66 12.90
CA ASP A 70 -9.42 -2.22 13.12
C ASP A 70 -9.81 -1.03 12.23
N ILE A 71 -8.96 0.00 12.17
CA ILE A 71 -9.25 1.19 11.36
C ILE A 71 -9.32 0.84 9.87
N LEU A 72 -8.34 0.07 9.36
CA LEU A 72 -8.26 -0.28 7.94
C LEU A 72 -9.42 -1.18 7.51
N THR A 73 -9.84 -2.11 8.36
CA THR A 73 -11.00 -2.99 8.07
C THR A 73 -12.31 -2.20 7.96
N ASN A 74 -12.41 -1.07 8.67
CA ASN A 74 -13.62 -0.24 8.71
C ASN A 74 -13.57 1.00 7.81
N THR A 75 -12.47 1.23 7.06
CA THR A 75 -12.28 2.45 6.26
C THR A 75 -12.07 2.13 4.79
N SER A 76 -12.97 2.59 3.92
CA SER A 76 -12.89 2.30 2.48
C SER A 76 -11.92 3.18 1.70
N ASN A 77 -11.61 4.38 2.19
CA ASN A 77 -10.73 5.34 1.51
C ASN A 77 -9.56 5.68 2.43
N VAL A 78 -8.39 5.16 2.09
CA VAL A 78 -7.15 5.38 2.84
C VAL A 78 -6.07 5.86 1.88
N PHE A 79 -5.33 6.86 2.32
CA PHE A 79 -4.22 7.43 1.57
C PHE A 79 -2.94 7.42 2.41
N TYR A 80 -1.79 7.41 1.74
CA TYR A 80 -0.48 7.45 2.38
C TYR A 80 0.35 8.58 1.80
N ASP A 81 0.81 9.49 2.66
CA ASP A 81 1.81 10.51 2.34
C ASP A 81 3.19 9.86 2.51
N ILE A 82 3.87 9.61 1.38
CA ILE A 82 5.17 8.92 1.34
C ILE A 82 6.24 9.73 2.07
N ASP A 83 6.29 11.04 1.84
CA ASP A 83 7.36 11.89 2.36
C ASP A 83 7.26 12.02 3.88
N ARG A 84 6.02 12.13 4.39
CA ARG A 84 5.76 12.26 5.83
C ARG A 84 5.56 10.93 6.55
N ARG A 85 5.38 9.85 5.79
CA ARG A 85 5.04 8.51 6.28
C ARG A 85 3.77 8.51 7.15
N VAL A 86 2.70 9.11 6.62
CA VAL A 86 1.42 9.29 7.33
C VAL A 86 0.28 8.58 6.61
N LEU A 87 -0.44 7.70 7.32
CA LEU A 87 -1.73 7.16 6.89
C LEU A 87 -2.85 8.17 7.18
N MET A 88 -3.70 8.40 6.20
CA MET A 88 -4.85 9.29 6.27
C MET A 88 -6.12 8.49 6.03
N PHE A 89 -7.03 8.51 7.01
CA PHE A 89 -8.23 7.68 7.04
C PHE A 89 -9.47 8.51 6.73
N GLY A 90 -10.19 8.11 5.69
CA GLY A 90 -11.42 8.77 5.26
C GLY A 90 -11.17 10.12 4.61
N VAL A 91 -12.21 10.61 3.94
CA VAL A 91 -12.29 11.97 3.43
C VAL A 91 -13.68 12.50 3.76
N THR A 92 -13.76 13.64 4.44
CA THR A 92 -15.02 14.36 4.53
C THR A 92 -15.39 14.79 3.12
N LYS A 93 -16.55 14.35 2.61
CA LYS A 93 -17.05 14.87 1.34
C LYS A 93 -17.24 16.38 1.48
N THR A 94 -16.57 17.15 0.63
CA THR A 94 -16.77 18.59 0.56
C THR A 94 -18.23 18.88 0.20
N GLY A 95 -18.87 19.79 0.95
CA GLY A 95 -20.23 20.28 0.64
C GLY A 95 -21.38 19.48 1.25
N SER A 96 -21.22 18.97 2.48
CA SER A 96 -22.35 18.50 3.30
C SER A 96 -23.02 19.65 4.03
#